data_AF-A0A9P6X4T1-F1
#
_entry.id   AF-A0A9P6X4T1-F1
#
_cell.length_a   1.000
_cell.length_b   1.000
_cell.length_c   1.000
_cell.angle_alpha   90.00
_cell.angle_beta   90.00
_cell.angle_gamma   90.00
#
_symmetry.space_group_name_H-M   'P 1'
#
loop_
_entity.id
_entity.type
_entity.pdbx_description
1 polymer ?
#
loop_
_entity_poly.entity_id
_entity_poly.type
_entity_poly.pdbx_seq_one_letter_code
_entity_poly.pdbx_strand_id
1 'polypeptide(L)'
;MAESSHSCKNKGAIVLLKKLCPDYEEPFSRFQDMKRHIFTKHSKDLTSRSKKDHGNSTDGIPVHVYSTSNVKKYTQEGIAINIKFSCPGCRDIFNTVSELAHHVDNNHVKSAPSLENLSPKDKRWVLDGHDISNQFIEYRRSCIAASRTAEFAVESHFNELLAMSGILVLQRRGNYEDLPTDIFPPSLLTAARTEILSKYKRNTFQPYVRSAVQSIIQQFVDENITETRAKIELLSLCEPVVTPLPQDYIEPTEYECAVIMAIVALLSYLYDCDMKPLSEAHLTASYVHPFMHGLLSAKKPSKVAHCSNIVPEEFDDAVDRPDYKIDVYASSGYRFSYTNAYGEVKKSSNVSVTLLAKDFYRLCIFSKEAIDRYNLRNVLSFQVTANSVTFFTMQLEFPFLYTITELVRLRIPTKKCDLLDLMGHMDNLLFVASLYRDHCVVSEDDLSPWRCDTLSSAYLDVVKNKLAPRKRTFNLTLDS
;
A
#
# COMPACT_ATOMS: atom_id res chain seq x y z
N MET A 1 38.32 -42.09 -50.51
CA MET A 1 38.09 -40.69 -50.90
C MET A 1 36.77 -40.28 -50.29
N ALA A 2 36.82 -39.49 -49.21
CA ALA A 2 35.64 -39.00 -48.51
C ALA A 2 35.40 -37.56 -48.97
N GLU A 3 34.30 -37.32 -49.67
CA GLU A 3 33.78 -35.97 -49.89
C GLU A 3 32.93 -35.59 -48.66
N SER A 4 33.43 -34.60 -47.91
CA SER A 4 32.71 -33.99 -46.81
C SER A 4 31.60 -33.09 -47.36
N SER A 5 30.35 -33.54 -47.28
CA SER A 5 29.18 -32.70 -47.47
C SER A 5 29.04 -31.74 -46.28
N HIS A 6 29.49 -30.49 -46.47
CA HIS A 6 29.13 -29.39 -45.57
C HIS A 6 27.63 -29.13 -45.66
N SER A 7 26.89 -29.69 -44.70
CA SER A 7 25.51 -29.30 -44.40
C SER A 7 25.50 -27.84 -43.96
N CYS A 8 25.19 -26.94 -44.90
CA CYS A 8 24.86 -25.56 -44.61
C CYS A 8 23.52 -25.53 -43.86
N LYS A 9 23.57 -25.65 -42.53
CA LYS A 9 22.40 -25.39 -41.67
C LYS A 9 22.01 -23.93 -41.89
N ASN A 10 20.81 -23.69 -42.42
CA ASN A 10 20.18 -22.38 -42.46
C ASN A 10 20.18 -21.79 -41.05
N LYS A 11 21.09 -20.86 -40.77
CA LYS A 11 21.14 -20.15 -39.49
C LYS A 11 20.07 -19.05 -39.54
N GLY A 12 18.93 -19.29 -38.91
CA GLY A 12 17.82 -18.34 -38.86
C GLY A 12 18.26 -16.96 -38.33
N ALA A 13 17.61 -15.90 -38.80
CA ALA A 13 17.89 -14.54 -38.37
C ALA A 13 17.60 -14.35 -36.87
N ILE A 14 18.31 -13.40 -36.25
CA ILE A 14 18.17 -13.06 -34.84
C ILE A 14 17.75 -11.60 -34.67
N VAL A 15 16.93 -11.32 -33.64
CA VAL A 15 16.51 -9.95 -33.33
C VAL A 15 17.32 -9.40 -32.15
N LEU A 16 17.97 -8.26 -32.34
CA LEU A 16 18.62 -7.50 -31.28
C LEU A 16 17.78 -6.27 -30.90
N LEU A 17 17.37 -6.19 -29.64
CA LEU A 17 16.53 -5.12 -29.13
C LEU A 17 17.34 -3.96 -28.56
N LYS A 18 17.15 -2.78 -29.16
CA LYS A 18 17.60 -1.50 -28.59
C LYS A 18 16.51 -0.90 -27.71
N LYS A 19 16.93 -0.35 -26.56
CA LYS A 19 16.11 0.48 -25.70
C LYS A 19 16.60 1.92 -25.89
N LEU A 20 15.87 2.71 -26.66
CA LEU A 20 16.22 4.11 -26.94
C LEU A 20 15.10 5.02 -26.44
N CYS A 21 15.46 6.24 -26.03
CA CYS A 21 14.48 7.31 -25.91
C CYS A 21 13.76 7.53 -27.25
N PRO A 22 12.42 7.51 -27.29
CA PRO A 22 11.67 7.75 -28.53
C PRO A 22 11.86 9.17 -29.10
N ASP A 23 12.16 10.15 -28.24
CA ASP A 23 12.25 11.57 -28.62
C ASP A 23 13.68 12.05 -28.90
N TYR A 24 14.71 11.37 -28.37
CA TYR A 24 16.11 11.84 -28.42
C TYR A 24 17.12 10.74 -28.76
N GLU A 25 16.66 9.53 -29.08
CA GLU A 25 17.49 8.37 -29.47
C GLU A 25 18.61 7.97 -28.47
N GLU A 26 18.58 8.49 -27.24
CA GLU A 26 19.54 8.16 -26.19
C GLU A 26 19.38 6.68 -25.77
N PRO A 27 20.46 5.88 -25.71
CA PRO A 27 20.38 4.47 -25.37
C PRO A 27 20.34 4.20 -23.87
N PHE A 28 19.54 3.20 -23.46
CA PHE A 28 19.39 2.80 -22.06
C PHE A 28 19.61 1.29 -21.85
N SER A 29 20.13 0.92 -20.69
CA SER A 29 20.28 -0.48 -20.29
C SER A 29 18.97 -1.05 -19.69
N ARG A 30 18.16 -0.21 -19.04
CA ARG A 30 16.89 -0.58 -18.38
C ARG A 30 15.74 0.33 -18.85
N PHE A 31 14.53 -0.23 -18.98
CA PHE A 31 13.34 0.55 -19.33
C PHE A 31 12.97 1.56 -18.24
N GLN A 32 13.27 1.26 -16.97
CA GLN A 32 13.06 2.19 -15.86
C GLN A 32 13.88 3.48 -16.03
N ASP A 33 15.16 3.35 -16.42
CA ASP A 33 16.03 4.50 -16.67
C ASP A 33 15.55 5.33 -17.86
N MET A 34 15.06 4.67 -18.90
CA MET A 34 14.49 5.29 -20.08
C MET A 34 13.18 6.04 -19.76
N LYS A 35 12.25 5.43 -19.02
CA LYS A 35 11.00 6.09 -18.58
C LYS A 35 11.28 7.33 -17.74
N ARG A 36 12.28 7.27 -16.86
CA ARG A 36 12.74 8.44 -16.09
C ARG A 36 13.24 9.56 -16.99
N HIS A 37 14.10 9.25 -17.97
CA HIS A 37 14.56 10.24 -18.92
C HIS A 37 13.37 10.88 -19.66
N ILE A 38 12.43 10.05 -20.15
CA ILE A 38 11.25 10.53 -20.87
C ILE A 38 10.38 11.44 -20.01
N PHE A 39 10.16 11.08 -18.74
CA PHE A 39 9.43 11.93 -17.80
C PHE A 39 10.14 13.26 -17.55
N THR A 40 11.44 13.24 -17.25
CA THR A 40 12.20 14.42 -16.83
C THR A 40 12.60 15.35 -17.99
N LYS A 41 12.90 14.81 -19.16
CA LYS A 41 13.37 15.57 -20.32
C LYS A 41 12.27 15.91 -21.31
N HIS A 42 11.28 15.03 -21.46
CA HIS A 42 10.21 15.19 -22.45
C HIS A 42 8.85 15.45 -21.82
N SER A 43 8.75 15.51 -20.49
CA SER A 43 7.51 15.77 -19.74
C SER A 43 6.38 14.77 -20.04
N LYS A 44 6.74 13.56 -20.47
CA LYS A 44 5.80 12.46 -20.80
C LYS A 44 5.81 11.42 -19.66
N ASP A 45 4.70 11.29 -18.94
CA ASP A 45 4.52 10.21 -17.95
C ASP A 45 3.98 8.97 -18.67
N LEU A 46 4.71 7.85 -18.56
CA LEU A 46 4.41 6.62 -19.29
C LEU A 46 3.78 5.57 -18.37
N THR A 47 2.82 4.80 -18.88
CA THR A 47 2.27 3.65 -18.16
C THR A 47 3.33 2.57 -17.86
N SER A 48 3.14 1.83 -16.77
CA SER A 48 4.00 0.69 -16.38
C SER A 48 3.84 -0.50 -17.31
N ARG A 49 4.88 -1.35 -17.43
CA ARG A 49 4.86 -2.52 -18.33
C ARG A 49 4.45 -3.75 -17.53
N SER A 50 3.52 -4.59 -18.00
CA SER A 50 3.09 -5.75 -17.20
C SER A 50 4.19 -6.83 -17.12
N LYS A 51 4.29 -7.59 -16.03
CA LYS A 51 5.15 -8.81 -15.94
C LYS A 51 4.78 -9.85 -16.99
N LYS A 52 3.49 -9.92 -17.34
CA LYS A 52 3.02 -10.78 -18.43
C LYS A 52 3.61 -10.40 -19.76
N ASP A 53 4.22 -9.22 -19.89
CA ASP A 53 4.91 -8.68 -21.07
C ASP A 53 6.43 -8.93 -21.08
N HIS A 54 6.96 -9.59 -20.05
CA HIS A 54 8.38 -9.91 -19.92
C HIS A 54 8.63 -11.34 -20.41
N GLY A 55 8.99 -11.48 -21.69
CA GLY A 55 9.51 -12.74 -22.24
C GLY A 55 8.79 -13.23 -23.49
N ASN A 56 9.62 -13.66 -24.44
CA ASN A 56 9.41 -14.25 -25.77
C ASN A 56 8.63 -13.43 -26.82
N SER A 57 9.25 -13.37 -28.01
CA SER A 57 8.65 -12.86 -29.24
C SER A 57 7.38 -13.65 -29.59
N THR A 58 6.39 -12.95 -30.12
CA THR A 58 5.18 -13.54 -30.71
C THR A 58 5.48 -14.49 -31.87
N ASP A 59 6.67 -14.39 -32.48
CA ASP A 59 6.97 -15.00 -33.78
C ASP A 59 8.00 -16.14 -33.70
N GLY A 60 8.36 -16.62 -32.49
CA GLY A 60 9.31 -17.73 -32.32
C GLY A 60 10.77 -17.44 -32.68
N ILE A 61 11.09 -16.20 -33.09
CA ILE A 61 12.46 -15.76 -33.38
C ILE A 61 13.21 -15.48 -32.07
N PRO A 62 14.46 -15.96 -31.89
CA PRO A 62 15.26 -15.64 -30.70
C PRO A 62 15.52 -14.13 -30.60
N VAL A 63 15.16 -13.56 -29.44
CA VAL A 63 15.30 -12.13 -29.16
C VAL A 63 16.35 -11.91 -28.08
N HIS A 64 17.35 -11.09 -28.38
CA HIS A 64 18.42 -10.76 -27.44
C HIS A 64 18.56 -9.25 -27.27
N VAL A 65 19.15 -8.82 -26.16
CA VAL A 65 19.45 -7.40 -25.93
C VAL A 65 20.57 -6.96 -26.88
N TYR A 66 20.42 -5.78 -27.49
CA TYR A 66 21.48 -5.17 -28.27
C TYR A 66 22.69 -4.87 -27.38
N SER A 67 23.85 -5.45 -27.73
CA SER A 67 25.14 -5.11 -27.16
C SER A 67 26.24 -5.32 -28.19
N THR A 68 27.34 -4.59 -28.07
CA THR A 68 28.50 -4.74 -28.97
C THR A 68 29.04 -6.18 -28.95
N SER A 69 28.98 -6.84 -27.79
CA SER A 69 29.37 -8.26 -27.64
C SER A 69 28.43 -9.20 -28.40
N ASN A 70 27.11 -9.00 -28.32
CA ASN A 70 26.14 -9.82 -29.04
C ASN A 70 26.24 -9.61 -30.55
N VAL A 71 26.40 -8.36 -31.00
CA VAL A 71 26.63 -8.07 -32.43
C VAL A 71 27.87 -8.82 -32.92
N LYS A 72 29.01 -8.66 -32.24
CA LYS A 72 30.25 -9.37 -32.60
C LYS A 72 30.06 -10.89 -32.63
N LYS A 73 29.43 -11.47 -31.60
CA LYS A 73 29.16 -12.90 -31.51
C LYS A 73 28.37 -13.41 -32.72
N TYR A 74 27.21 -12.80 -33.02
CA TYR A 74 26.33 -13.29 -34.08
C TYR A 74 26.89 -13.01 -35.48
N THR A 75 27.62 -11.91 -35.66
CA THR A 75 28.36 -11.64 -36.90
C THR A 75 29.47 -12.67 -37.13
N GLN A 76 30.23 -13.06 -36.10
CA GLN A 76 31.25 -14.12 -36.18
C GLN A 76 30.63 -15.48 -36.48
N GLU A 77 29.42 -15.74 -35.99
CA GLU A 77 28.66 -16.96 -36.28
C GLU A 77 27.97 -16.93 -37.66
N GLY A 78 28.08 -15.85 -38.44
CA GLY A 78 27.45 -15.71 -39.76
C GLY A 78 25.91 -15.66 -39.71
N ILE A 79 25.35 -15.22 -38.58
CA ILE A 79 23.89 -15.11 -38.36
C ILE A 79 23.42 -13.72 -38.80
N ALA A 80 22.33 -13.65 -39.57
CA ALA A 80 21.70 -12.39 -39.93
C ALA A 80 21.11 -11.68 -38.71
N ILE A 81 21.43 -10.40 -38.52
CA ILE A 81 21.01 -9.60 -37.36
C ILE A 81 19.97 -8.56 -37.80
N ASN A 82 18.79 -8.61 -37.19
CA ASN A 82 17.75 -7.60 -37.31
C ASN A 82 17.70 -6.74 -36.03
N ILE A 83 17.97 -5.45 -36.14
CA ILE A 83 17.87 -4.54 -34.99
C ILE A 83 16.44 -3.99 -34.92
N LYS A 84 15.81 -4.08 -33.76
CA LYS A 84 14.48 -3.50 -33.49
C LYS A 84 14.49 -2.66 -32.22
N PHE A 85 13.54 -1.74 -32.10
CA PHE A 85 13.38 -0.86 -30.95
C PHE A 85 12.25 -1.33 -30.05
N SER A 86 12.48 -1.38 -28.75
CA SER A 86 11.49 -1.92 -27.81
C SER A 86 10.67 -0.83 -27.14
N CYS A 87 9.36 -1.04 -27.03
CA CYS A 87 8.48 -0.18 -26.27
C CYS A 87 8.84 -0.19 -24.76
N PRO A 88 8.86 0.98 -24.09
CA PRO A 88 8.93 1.04 -22.63
C PRO A 88 7.62 0.61 -21.95
N GLY A 89 6.48 0.78 -22.62
CA GLY A 89 5.14 0.53 -22.06
C GLY A 89 4.61 -0.88 -22.26
N CYS A 90 5.02 -1.60 -23.30
CA CYS A 90 4.46 -2.91 -23.67
C CYS A 90 5.50 -3.85 -24.33
N ARG A 91 5.04 -4.93 -24.97
CA ARG A 91 5.88 -5.89 -25.73
C ARG A 91 6.28 -5.45 -27.11
N ASP A 92 5.63 -4.42 -27.65
CA ASP A 92 5.74 -4.10 -29.06
C ASP A 92 7.17 -3.68 -29.42
N ILE A 93 7.56 -4.08 -30.63
CA ILE A 93 8.87 -3.83 -31.20
C ILE A 93 8.71 -3.18 -32.56
N PHE A 94 9.56 -2.20 -32.84
CA PHE A 94 9.43 -1.32 -33.99
C PHE A 94 10.69 -1.39 -34.85
N ASN A 95 10.53 -1.17 -36.15
CA ASN A 95 11.66 -1.16 -37.09
C ASN A 95 12.34 0.22 -37.10
N THR A 96 11.62 1.27 -36.73
CA THR A 96 12.14 2.64 -36.66
C THR A 96 11.86 3.29 -35.30
N VAL A 97 12.65 4.31 -34.94
CA VAL A 97 12.39 5.12 -33.75
C VAL A 97 11.10 5.92 -33.89
N SER A 98 10.78 6.40 -35.10
CA SER A 98 9.55 7.16 -35.36
C SER A 98 8.29 6.32 -35.10
N GLU A 99 8.28 5.04 -35.48
CA GLU A 99 7.18 4.11 -35.18
C GLU A 99 7.04 3.91 -33.65
N LEU A 100 8.17 3.74 -32.96
CA LEU A 100 8.19 3.65 -31.49
C LEU A 100 7.63 4.93 -30.84
N ALA A 101 8.06 6.11 -31.27
CA ALA A 101 7.62 7.39 -30.73
C ALA A 101 6.11 7.59 -30.91
N HIS A 102 5.61 7.35 -32.12
CA HIS A 102 4.18 7.45 -32.41
C HIS A 102 3.35 6.48 -31.55
N HIS A 103 3.82 5.24 -31.38
CA HIS A 103 3.16 4.27 -30.53
C HIS A 103 3.16 4.68 -29.06
N VAL A 104 4.30 5.15 -28.53
CA VAL A 104 4.42 5.58 -27.13
C VAL A 104 3.48 6.76 -26.86
N ASP A 105 3.44 7.75 -27.75
CA ASP A 105 2.62 8.95 -27.58
C ASP A 105 1.12 8.65 -27.58
N ASN A 106 0.68 7.71 -28.42
CA ASN A 106 -0.74 7.39 -28.54
C ASN A 106 -1.25 6.38 -27.51
N ASN A 107 -0.39 5.47 -27.03
CA ASN A 107 -0.84 4.31 -26.24
C ASN A 107 -0.32 4.31 -24.80
N HIS A 108 0.73 5.09 -24.50
CA HIS A 108 1.43 4.99 -23.22
C HIS A 108 1.61 6.31 -22.50
N VAL A 109 1.50 7.46 -23.17
CA VAL A 109 1.48 8.76 -22.50
C VAL A 109 0.17 8.91 -21.73
N LYS A 110 0.28 9.05 -20.42
CA LYS A 110 -0.87 9.29 -19.54
C LYS A 110 -1.46 10.66 -19.81
N SER A 111 -2.78 10.70 -19.99
CA SER A 111 -3.51 11.96 -20.11
C SER A 111 -3.72 12.59 -18.74
N ALA A 112 -3.57 13.92 -18.64
CA ALA A 112 -3.85 14.62 -17.39
C ALA A 112 -5.35 14.52 -17.06
N PRO A 113 -5.74 14.09 -15.85
CA PRO A 113 -7.15 14.06 -15.49
C PRO A 113 -7.74 15.47 -15.45
N SER A 114 -8.90 15.64 -16.08
CA SER A 114 -9.69 16.87 -16.04
C SER A 114 -11.06 16.59 -15.42
N LEU A 115 -11.44 17.39 -14.41
CA LEU A 115 -12.78 17.37 -13.83
C LEU A 115 -13.87 17.77 -14.85
N GLU A 116 -13.51 18.51 -15.90
CA GLU A 116 -14.45 19.02 -16.90
C GLU A 116 -15.05 17.90 -17.76
N ASN A 117 -14.38 16.75 -17.82
CA ASN A 117 -14.84 15.57 -18.57
C ASN A 117 -15.67 14.60 -17.72
N LEU A 118 -15.88 14.87 -16.43
CA LEU A 118 -16.68 14.02 -15.53
C LEU A 118 -18.07 14.60 -15.29
N SER A 119 -19.10 13.78 -15.53
CA SER A 119 -20.48 14.04 -15.14
C SER A 119 -20.81 13.19 -13.90
N PRO A 120 -21.29 13.75 -12.76
CA PRO A 120 -21.74 15.12 -12.47
C PRO A 120 -20.85 15.89 -11.45
N LYS A 121 -21.04 17.22 -11.39
CA LYS A 121 -20.48 18.12 -10.34
C LYS A 121 -20.85 17.71 -8.91
N ASP A 122 -21.85 16.83 -8.77
CA ASP A 122 -22.41 16.35 -7.49
C ASP A 122 -21.47 15.42 -6.71
N LYS A 123 -20.32 15.03 -7.28
CA LYS A 123 -19.29 14.24 -6.59
C LYS A 123 -18.05 15.07 -6.20
N ARG A 124 -18.16 16.40 -6.21
CA ARG A 124 -17.10 17.27 -5.68
C ARG A 124 -17.18 17.29 -4.16
N TRP A 125 -16.01 17.25 -3.53
CA TRP A 125 -15.90 17.44 -2.10
C TRP A 125 -15.90 18.93 -1.77
N VAL A 126 -17.05 19.42 -1.31
CA VAL A 126 -17.21 20.81 -0.87
C VAL A 126 -17.42 20.83 0.64
N LEU A 127 -16.53 21.50 1.36
CA LEU A 127 -16.57 21.60 2.83
C LEU A 127 -16.24 23.01 3.26
N ASP A 128 -17.08 23.61 4.12
CA ASP A 128 -16.90 24.97 4.65
C ASP A 128 -16.64 26.05 3.57
N GLY A 129 -17.24 25.88 2.39
CA GLY A 129 -17.04 26.79 1.24
C GLY A 129 -15.78 26.52 0.41
N HIS A 130 -14.97 25.52 0.77
CA HIS A 130 -13.82 25.06 0.01
C HIS A 130 -14.20 23.90 -0.92
N ASP A 131 -13.96 24.04 -2.23
CA ASP A 131 -14.00 22.92 -3.18
C ASP A 131 -12.66 22.16 -3.08
N ILE A 132 -12.58 21.24 -2.12
CA ILE A 132 -11.39 20.45 -1.81
C ILE A 132 -10.96 19.65 -3.05
N SER A 133 -11.90 19.09 -3.82
CA SER A 133 -11.59 18.36 -5.04
C SER A 133 -10.83 19.22 -6.05
N ASN A 134 -11.31 20.45 -6.30
CA ASN A 134 -10.64 21.35 -7.23
C ASN A 134 -9.30 21.86 -6.67
N GLN A 135 -9.26 22.25 -5.39
CA GLN A 135 -8.04 22.68 -4.70
C GLN A 135 -6.94 21.62 -4.75
N PHE A 136 -7.29 20.36 -4.51
CA PHE A 136 -6.35 19.25 -4.57
C PHE A 136 -5.85 18.96 -5.98
N ILE A 137 -6.70 19.07 -6.99
CA ILE A 137 -6.28 18.87 -8.39
C ILE A 137 -5.31 19.97 -8.84
N GLU A 138 -5.55 21.23 -8.47
CA GLU A 138 -4.61 22.31 -8.72
C GLU A 138 -3.29 22.11 -7.98
N TYR A 139 -3.34 21.73 -6.70
CA TYR A 139 -2.15 21.41 -5.92
C TYR A 139 -1.35 20.27 -6.55
N ARG A 140 -2.01 19.18 -6.96
CA ARG A 140 -1.39 18.05 -7.66
C ARG A 140 -0.74 18.48 -8.97
N ARG A 141 -1.40 19.28 -9.80
CA ARG A 141 -0.84 19.81 -11.05
C ARG A 141 0.42 20.64 -10.78
N SER A 142 0.39 21.49 -9.76
CA SER A 142 1.55 22.26 -9.31
C SER A 142 2.71 21.35 -8.90
N CYS A 143 2.46 20.31 -8.10
CA CYS A 143 3.47 19.33 -7.70
C CYS A 143 4.10 18.60 -8.91
N ILE A 144 3.27 18.14 -9.86
CA ILE A 144 3.75 17.49 -11.08
C ILE A 144 4.61 18.46 -11.90
N ALA A 145 4.17 19.71 -12.07
CA ALA A 145 4.95 20.72 -12.79
C ALA A 145 6.30 20.98 -12.10
N ALA A 146 6.29 21.15 -10.77
CA ALA A 146 7.49 21.40 -9.98
C ALA A 146 8.49 20.23 -10.05
N SER A 147 8.01 18.98 -10.03
CA SER A 147 8.86 17.77 -10.15
C SER A 147 9.65 17.66 -11.46
N ARG A 148 9.25 18.42 -12.50
CA ARG A 148 9.99 18.48 -13.78
C ARG A 148 11.24 19.35 -13.68
N THR A 149 11.25 20.30 -12.74
CA THR A 149 12.31 21.32 -12.61
C THR A 149 13.09 21.21 -11.30
N ALA A 150 12.53 20.55 -10.28
CA ALA A 150 13.11 20.41 -8.95
C ALA A 150 13.17 18.94 -8.53
N GLU A 151 14.21 18.56 -7.80
CA GLU A 151 14.33 17.23 -7.21
C GLU A 151 13.51 17.17 -5.90
N PHE A 152 12.64 16.17 -5.77
CA PHE A 152 11.88 15.92 -4.54
C PHE A 152 12.57 14.86 -3.68
N ALA A 153 12.50 15.05 -2.37
CA ALA A 153 12.97 14.10 -1.37
C ALA A 153 11.81 13.70 -0.44
N VAL A 154 11.68 12.41 -0.11
CA VAL A 154 10.54 11.87 0.65
C VAL A 154 10.38 12.56 2.01
N GLU A 155 11.47 12.90 2.66
CA GLU A 155 11.50 13.54 3.98
C GLU A 155 11.12 15.03 3.99
N SER A 156 11.05 15.68 2.82
CA SER A 156 10.78 17.13 2.71
C SER A 156 9.69 17.48 1.71
N HIS A 157 9.18 16.49 0.98
CA HIS A 157 8.16 16.66 -0.05
C HIS A 157 7.15 15.52 0.04
N PHE A 158 6.90 15.03 1.25
CA PHE A 158 6.12 13.82 1.49
C PHE A 158 4.70 13.95 0.92
N ASN A 159 4.05 15.08 1.20
CA ASN A 159 2.69 15.34 0.75
C ASN A 159 2.62 15.61 -0.74
N GLU A 160 3.62 16.28 -1.31
CA GLU A 160 3.73 16.54 -2.75
C GLU A 160 3.88 15.23 -3.53
N LEU A 161 4.72 14.30 -3.04
CA LEU A 161 4.91 12.98 -3.66
C LEU A 161 3.61 12.16 -3.65
N LEU A 162 2.87 12.18 -2.53
CA LEU A 162 1.57 11.52 -2.44
C LEU A 162 0.51 12.22 -3.30
N ALA A 163 0.50 13.55 -3.35
CA ALA A 163 -0.41 14.33 -4.16
C ALA A 163 -0.23 14.03 -5.65
N MET A 164 1.00 13.84 -6.13
CA MET A 164 1.25 13.39 -7.50
C MET A 164 0.58 12.04 -7.83
N SER A 165 0.46 11.15 -6.84
CA SER A 165 -0.29 9.89 -6.91
C SER A 165 -1.77 10.02 -6.55
N GLY A 166 -2.30 11.25 -6.39
CA GLY A 166 -3.70 11.52 -6.08
C GLY A 166 -4.09 11.31 -4.62
N ILE A 167 -3.13 11.19 -3.70
CA ILE A 167 -3.38 10.85 -2.29
C ILE A 167 -3.27 12.09 -1.40
N LEU A 168 -4.32 12.37 -0.64
CA LEU A 168 -4.35 13.36 0.44
C LEU A 168 -4.31 12.65 1.80
N VAL A 169 -3.43 13.10 2.70
CA VAL A 169 -3.26 12.52 4.04
C VAL A 169 -4.04 13.31 5.07
N LEU A 170 -4.92 12.65 5.81
CA LEU A 170 -5.77 13.24 6.85
C LEU A 170 -5.46 12.61 8.21
N GLN A 171 -4.68 13.32 9.02
CA GLN A 171 -4.15 12.86 10.29
C GLN A 171 -4.81 13.59 11.45
N ARG A 172 -4.60 13.10 12.68
CA ARG A 172 -5.09 13.81 13.87
C ARG A 172 -4.43 15.18 14.00
N ARG A 173 -3.19 15.33 13.52
CA ARG A 173 -2.58 16.65 13.35
C ARG A 173 -3.25 17.38 12.17
N GLY A 174 -3.71 18.60 12.41
CA GLY A 174 -4.21 19.47 11.35
C GLY A 174 -3.10 20.29 10.67
N ASN A 175 -1.92 20.42 11.30
CA ASN A 175 -0.83 21.23 10.77
C ASN A 175 0.22 20.37 10.08
N TYR A 176 0.43 20.61 8.78
CA TYR A 176 1.41 19.93 7.96
C TYR A 176 2.38 20.95 7.40
N GLU A 177 3.68 20.78 7.65
CA GLU A 177 4.69 21.75 7.20
C GLU A 177 4.80 21.80 5.66
N ASP A 178 4.51 20.69 4.97
CA ASP A 178 4.64 20.56 3.51
C ASP A 178 3.30 20.67 2.75
N LEU A 179 2.21 21.11 3.41
CA LEU A 179 0.97 21.47 2.70
C LEU A 179 0.82 22.99 2.67
N PRO A 180 0.56 23.61 1.49
CA PRO A 180 0.36 25.05 1.41
C PRO A 180 -0.84 25.48 2.25
N THR A 181 -0.60 26.24 3.33
CA THR A 181 -1.64 26.65 4.29
C THR A 181 -2.74 27.55 3.68
N ASP A 182 -2.43 28.18 2.56
CA ASP A 182 -3.37 28.97 1.74
C ASP A 182 -4.37 28.09 0.97
N ILE A 183 -3.97 26.86 0.62
CA ILE A 183 -4.83 25.88 -0.07
C ILE A 183 -5.50 24.96 0.97
N PHE A 184 -4.72 24.47 1.93
CA PHE A 184 -5.12 23.50 2.95
C PHE A 184 -4.84 24.04 4.36
N PRO A 185 -5.63 25.01 4.85
CA PRO A 185 -5.47 25.50 6.21
C PRO A 185 -5.72 24.37 7.23
N PRO A 186 -5.06 24.39 8.41
CA PRO A 186 -5.22 23.32 9.41
C PRO A 186 -6.66 23.07 9.88
N SER A 187 -7.50 24.11 9.88
CA SER A 187 -8.93 24.01 10.17
C SER A 187 -9.65 23.15 9.13
N LEU A 188 -9.38 23.37 7.84
CA LEU A 188 -9.97 22.61 6.74
C LEU A 188 -9.56 21.14 6.79
N LEU A 189 -8.28 20.86 7.05
CA LEU A 189 -7.80 19.47 7.17
C LEU A 189 -8.41 18.72 8.36
N THR A 190 -8.62 19.44 9.47
CA THR A 190 -9.31 18.90 10.65
C THR A 190 -10.79 18.63 10.38
N ALA A 191 -11.47 19.57 9.72
CA ALA A 191 -12.87 19.41 9.31
C ALA A 191 -13.02 18.26 8.32
N ALA A 192 -12.14 18.19 7.31
CA ALA A 192 -12.11 17.14 6.30
C ALA A 192 -11.93 15.76 6.93
N ARG A 193 -10.97 15.61 7.87
CA ARG A 193 -10.82 14.36 8.64
C ARG A 193 -12.08 14.02 9.42
N THR A 194 -12.71 15.00 10.06
CA THR A 194 -13.92 14.79 10.87
C THR A 194 -15.09 14.33 10.01
N GLU A 195 -15.28 14.94 8.84
CA GLU A 195 -16.30 14.55 7.88
C GLU A 195 -16.10 13.10 7.40
N ILE A 196 -14.88 12.73 6.98
CA ILE A 196 -14.58 11.35 6.55
C ILE A 196 -14.85 10.36 7.70
N LEU A 197 -14.41 10.67 8.92
CA LEU A 197 -14.63 9.78 10.06
C LEU A 197 -16.10 9.67 10.47
N SER A 198 -16.91 10.71 10.23
CA SER A 198 -18.35 10.71 10.57
C SER A 198 -19.15 9.71 9.73
N LYS A 199 -18.61 9.26 8.59
CA LYS A 199 -19.23 8.27 7.70
C LYS A 199 -19.17 6.85 8.27
N TYR A 200 -18.32 6.61 9.26
CA TYR A 200 -18.17 5.31 9.88
C TYR A 200 -18.87 5.25 11.24
N LYS A 201 -19.58 4.15 11.50
CA LYS A 201 -20.27 3.95 12.77
C LYS A 201 -19.27 3.81 13.92
N ARG A 202 -19.37 4.68 14.92
CA ARG A 202 -18.64 4.57 16.19
C ARG A 202 -19.48 3.77 17.18
N ASN A 203 -19.26 2.45 17.21
CA ASN A 203 -19.86 1.59 18.22
C ASN A 203 -19.05 1.67 19.52
N THR A 204 -19.72 1.39 20.64
CA THR A 204 -19.09 1.19 21.95
C THR A 204 -19.23 -0.26 22.36
N PHE A 205 -18.25 -0.75 23.10
CA PHE A 205 -18.34 -2.04 23.75
C PHE A 205 -19.56 -2.12 24.66
N GLN A 206 -20.23 -3.26 24.65
CA GLN A 206 -21.33 -3.53 25.54
C GLN A 206 -20.80 -3.52 27.00
N PRO A 207 -21.44 -2.77 27.92
CA PRO A 207 -20.91 -2.57 29.27
C PRO A 207 -20.63 -3.88 30.04
N TYR A 208 -21.49 -4.89 29.89
CA TYR A 208 -21.31 -6.17 30.57
C TYR A 208 -20.14 -6.97 29.97
N VAL A 209 -19.97 -7.00 28.64
CA VAL A 209 -18.83 -7.67 27.97
C VAL A 209 -17.54 -7.01 28.40
N ARG A 210 -17.50 -5.67 28.37
CA ARG A 210 -16.34 -4.89 28.80
C ARG A 210 -15.95 -5.20 30.24
N SER A 211 -16.94 -5.20 31.14
CA SER A 211 -16.72 -5.50 32.56
C SER A 211 -16.21 -6.93 32.78
N ALA A 212 -16.75 -7.89 32.03
CA ALA A 212 -16.30 -9.28 32.08
C ALA A 212 -14.86 -9.44 31.59
N VAL A 213 -14.53 -8.87 30.42
CA VAL A 213 -13.16 -8.86 29.87
C VAL A 213 -12.18 -8.22 30.86
N GLN A 214 -12.54 -7.06 31.41
CA GLN A 214 -11.71 -6.36 32.39
C GLN A 214 -11.50 -7.19 33.66
N SER A 215 -12.53 -7.83 34.19
CA SER A 215 -12.43 -8.71 35.36
C SER A 215 -11.49 -9.89 35.10
N ILE A 216 -11.61 -10.55 33.95
CA ILE A 216 -10.75 -11.70 33.58
C ILE A 216 -9.29 -11.25 33.43
N ILE A 217 -9.06 -10.13 32.74
CA ILE A 217 -7.71 -9.58 32.58
C ILE A 217 -7.10 -9.19 33.93
N GLN A 218 -7.88 -8.55 34.80
CA GLN A 218 -7.42 -8.17 36.15
C GLN A 218 -7.02 -9.40 36.96
N GLN A 219 -7.87 -10.44 36.99
CA GLN A 219 -7.55 -11.70 37.67
C GLN A 219 -6.31 -12.38 37.09
N PHE A 220 -6.12 -12.32 35.77
CA PHE A 220 -4.94 -12.86 35.12
C PHE A 220 -3.67 -12.08 35.52
N VAL A 221 -3.71 -10.74 35.42
CA VAL A 221 -2.61 -9.84 35.79
C VAL A 221 -2.21 -10.07 37.26
N ASP A 222 -3.19 -10.15 38.15
CA ASP A 222 -3.00 -10.36 39.60
C ASP A 222 -2.62 -11.81 39.97
N GLU A 223 -2.38 -12.69 38.97
CA GLU A 223 -2.00 -14.10 39.16
C GLU A 223 -3.06 -14.96 39.86
N ASN A 224 -4.29 -14.48 39.95
CA ASN A 224 -5.42 -15.22 40.54
C ASN A 224 -5.91 -16.36 39.62
N ILE A 225 -5.70 -16.24 38.31
CA ILE A 225 -6.01 -17.28 37.32
C ILE A 225 -4.82 -17.53 36.38
N THR A 226 -4.71 -18.75 35.89
CA THR A 226 -3.65 -19.14 34.93
C THR A 226 -3.94 -18.61 33.53
N GLU A 227 -2.90 -18.54 32.68
CA GLU A 227 -3.03 -18.18 31.26
C GLU A 227 -4.09 -19.05 30.54
N THR A 228 -4.04 -20.37 30.72
CA THR A 228 -5.00 -21.30 30.14
C THR A 228 -6.42 -20.98 30.60
N ARG A 229 -6.61 -20.67 31.89
CA ARG A 229 -7.93 -20.34 32.43
C ARG A 229 -8.44 -19.01 31.86
N ALA A 230 -7.59 -17.99 31.80
CA ALA A 230 -7.93 -16.69 31.21
C ALA A 230 -8.34 -16.81 29.74
N LYS A 231 -7.60 -17.63 28.94
CA LYS A 231 -7.97 -17.92 27.55
C LYS A 231 -9.34 -18.57 27.44
N ILE A 232 -9.63 -19.58 28.27
CA ILE A 232 -10.92 -20.27 28.27
C ILE A 232 -12.03 -19.27 28.59
N GLU A 233 -11.91 -18.50 29.67
CA GLU A 233 -12.96 -17.58 30.09
C GLU A 233 -13.21 -16.47 29.05
N LEU A 234 -12.16 -15.91 28.45
CA LEU A 234 -12.30 -14.93 27.37
C LEU A 234 -12.97 -15.53 26.14
N LEU A 235 -12.57 -16.74 25.72
CA LEU A 235 -13.17 -17.40 24.56
C LEU A 235 -14.64 -17.78 24.81
N SER A 236 -15.01 -18.18 26.03
CA SER A 236 -16.39 -18.46 26.41
C SER A 236 -17.29 -17.23 26.31
N LEU A 237 -16.76 -16.01 26.44
CA LEU A 237 -17.54 -14.80 26.14
C LEU A 237 -17.93 -14.71 24.65
N CYS A 238 -17.20 -15.37 23.76
CA CYS A 238 -17.46 -15.34 22.32
C CYS A 238 -18.34 -16.50 21.82
N GLU A 239 -18.80 -17.37 22.72
CA GLU A 239 -19.66 -18.51 22.39
C GLU A 239 -21.14 -18.12 22.53
N PRO A 240 -22.00 -18.51 21.59
CA PRO A 240 -23.44 -18.29 21.72
C PRO A 240 -23.97 -19.10 22.91
N VAL A 241 -24.77 -18.46 23.76
CA VAL A 241 -25.28 -19.10 24.97
C VAL A 241 -26.45 -20.01 24.57
N VAL A 242 -26.29 -21.32 24.79
CA VAL A 242 -27.27 -22.35 24.40
C VAL A 242 -28.47 -22.41 25.37
N THR A 243 -28.41 -21.72 26.52
CA THR A 243 -29.47 -21.72 27.55
C THR A 243 -30.42 -20.53 27.43
N PRO A 244 -31.69 -20.66 27.87
CA PRO A 244 -32.63 -19.55 27.84
C PRO A 244 -32.11 -18.44 28.75
N LEU A 245 -31.76 -17.33 28.12
CA LEU A 245 -31.21 -16.16 28.77
C LEU A 245 -32.32 -15.34 29.44
N PRO A 246 -31.98 -14.56 30.49
CA PRO A 246 -32.81 -13.44 30.91
C PRO A 246 -33.13 -12.54 29.70
N GLN A 247 -34.32 -11.94 29.67
CA GLN A 247 -34.84 -11.16 28.54
C GLN A 247 -33.95 -9.99 28.08
N ASP A 248 -32.93 -9.62 28.88
CA ASP A 248 -32.01 -8.50 28.66
C ASP A 248 -30.57 -8.93 28.31
N TYR A 249 -30.28 -10.22 28.12
CA TYR A 249 -28.96 -10.64 27.67
C TYR A 249 -28.80 -10.35 26.18
N ILE A 250 -27.80 -9.55 25.85
CA ILE A 250 -27.39 -9.28 24.49
C ILE A 250 -26.17 -10.16 24.24
N GLU A 251 -26.05 -10.79 23.08
CA GLU A 251 -24.84 -11.53 22.73
C GLU A 251 -23.72 -10.56 22.32
N PRO A 252 -22.44 -10.90 22.57
CA PRO A 252 -21.33 -10.09 22.07
C PRO A 252 -21.33 -10.05 20.56
N THR A 253 -21.18 -8.85 20.00
CA THR A 253 -21.09 -8.68 18.56
C THR A 253 -19.85 -9.38 18.02
N GLU A 254 -19.87 -9.72 16.73
CA GLU A 254 -18.70 -10.31 16.09
C GLU A 254 -17.47 -9.37 16.09
N TYR A 255 -17.67 -8.05 16.20
CA TYR A 255 -16.58 -7.08 16.35
C TYR A 255 -15.96 -7.14 17.75
N GLU A 256 -16.78 -7.27 18.79
CA GLU A 256 -16.31 -7.46 20.17
C GLU A 256 -15.55 -8.78 20.29
N CYS A 257 -16.07 -9.84 19.65
CA CYS A 257 -15.35 -11.11 19.54
C CYS A 257 -13.97 -10.93 18.91
N ALA A 258 -13.83 -10.13 17.85
CA ALA A 258 -12.54 -9.90 17.19
C ALA A 258 -11.51 -9.24 18.13
N VAL A 259 -11.94 -8.28 18.93
CA VAL A 259 -11.09 -7.65 19.95
C VAL A 259 -10.71 -8.63 21.05
N ILE A 260 -11.65 -9.46 21.53
CA ILE A 260 -11.36 -10.52 22.50
C ILE A 260 -10.35 -11.51 21.93
N MET A 261 -10.49 -11.91 20.66
CA MET A 261 -9.54 -12.79 19.98
C MET A 261 -8.14 -12.15 19.87
N ALA A 262 -8.05 -10.84 19.63
CA ALA A 262 -6.78 -10.11 19.64
C ALA A 262 -6.09 -10.18 21.02
N ILE A 263 -6.85 -10.06 22.11
CA ILE A 263 -6.34 -10.19 23.48
C ILE A 263 -5.89 -11.63 23.75
N VAL A 264 -6.75 -12.61 23.46
CA VAL A 264 -6.46 -14.05 23.64
C VAL A 264 -5.19 -14.47 22.91
N ALA A 265 -4.99 -13.97 21.68
CA ALA A 265 -3.83 -14.25 20.86
C ALA A 265 -2.51 -13.73 21.47
N LEU A 266 -2.57 -12.64 22.24
CA LEU A 266 -1.40 -12.07 22.92
C LEU A 266 -1.01 -12.82 24.19
N LEU A 267 -1.96 -13.42 24.91
CA LEU A 267 -1.72 -13.99 26.26
C LEU A 267 -0.51 -14.94 26.32
N SER A 268 -0.25 -15.72 25.27
CA SER A 268 0.89 -16.66 25.21
C SER A 268 2.27 -16.01 25.16
N TYR A 269 2.33 -14.71 24.87
CA TYR A 269 3.56 -13.97 24.56
C TYR A 269 3.85 -12.83 25.55
N LEU A 270 2.99 -12.68 26.56
CA LEU A 270 3.13 -11.66 27.59
C LEU A 270 3.91 -12.25 28.76
N TYR A 271 5.03 -11.61 29.06
CA TYR A 271 5.90 -11.99 30.17
C TYR A 271 5.95 -10.87 31.21
N ASP A 272 6.20 -11.26 32.47
CA ASP A 272 6.38 -10.32 33.59
C ASP A 272 7.82 -9.82 33.72
N CYS A 273 8.69 -10.17 32.77
CA CYS A 273 10.09 -9.78 32.79
C CYS A 273 10.39 -8.61 31.84
N ASP A 274 11.39 -7.81 32.22
CA ASP A 274 11.99 -6.83 31.32
C ASP A 274 12.82 -7.56 30.27
N MET A 275 12.20 -7.79 29.12
CA MET A 275 12.90 -8.36 27.98
C MET A 275 13.93 -7.38 27.42
N LYS A 276 15.06 -7.94 26.96
CA LYS A 276 16.04 -7.19 26.16
C LYS A 276 15.36 -6.60 24.92
N PRO A 277 15.94 -5.55 24.30
CA PRO A 277 15.39 -4.94 23.10
C PRO A 277 15.03 -5.99 22.04
N LEU A 278 13.78 -5.97 21.62
CA LEU A 278 13.24 -6.96 20.69
C LEU A 278 13.79 -6.73 19.27
N SER A 279 14.04 -7.82 18.56
CA SER A 279 14.26 -7.74 17.11
C SER A 279 12.94 -7.42 16.41
N GLU A 280 13.02 -6.87 15.20
CA GLU A 280 11.81 -6.61 14.38
C GLU A 280 11.03 -7.91 14.12
N ALA A 281 11.74 -8.99 13.80
CA ALA A 281 11.12 -10.31 13.59
C ALA A 281 10.40 -10.83 14.85
N HIS A 282 10.98 -10.63 16.04
CA HIS A 282 10.35 -11.03 17.30
C HIS A 282 9.11 -10.18 17.58
N LEU A 283 9.23 -8.85 17.45
CA LEU A 283 8.10 -7.93 17.59
C LEU A 283 6.94 -8.33 16.66
N THR A 284 7.25 -8.58 15.39
CA THR A 284 6.27 -8.97 14.38
C THR A 284 5.63 -10.31 14.70
N ALA A 285 6.42 -11.35 15.01
CA ALA A 285 5.89 -12.70 15.20
C ALA A 285 5.16 -12.93 16.53
N SER A 286 5.61 -12.28 17.61
CA SER A 286 5.07 -12.52 18.96
C SER A 286 3.98 -11.54 19.37
N TYR A 287 3.93 -10.34 18.79
CA TYR A 287 2.97 -9.31 19.21
C TYR A 287 2.11 -8.82 18.05
N VAL A 288 2.72 -8.28 16.99
CA VAL A 288 1.96 -7.66 15.88
C VAL A 288 1.11 -8.69 15.16
N HIS A 289 1.68 -9.82 14.75
CA HIS A 289 0.96 -10.83 13.98
C HIS A 289 -0.19 -11.47 14.76
N PRO A 290 0.01 -11.98 16.00
CA PRO A 290 -1.10 -12.52 16.78
C PRO A 290 -2.20 -11.49 17.02
N PHE A 291 -1.84 -10.25 17.34
CA PHE A 291 -2.80 -9.17 17.57
C PHE A 291 -3.62 -8.84 16.32
N MET A 292 -2.96 -8.61 15.18
CA MET A 292 -3.62 -8.29 13.91
C MET A 292 -4.45 -9.47 13.39
N HIS A 293 -3.93 -10.69 13.51
CA HIS A 293 -4.65 -11.89 13.15
C HIS A 293 -5.93 -12.04 13.99
N GLY A 294 -5.83 -11.87 15.31
CA GLY A 294 -6.99 -11.88 16.23
C GLY A 294 -8.03 -10.82 15.86
N LEU A 295 -7.57 -9.59 15.64
CA LEU A 295 -8.44 -8.43 15.38
C LEU A 295 -9.11 -8.46 14.00
N LEU A 296 -8.43 -8.99 12.97
CA LEU A 296 -8.84 -8.81 11.57
C LEU A 296 -9.24 -10.13 10.87
N SER A 297 -8.69 -11.29 11.26
CA SER A 297 -8.88 -12.54 10.48
C SER A 297 -9.29 -13.80 11.26
N ALA A 298 -9.14 -13.85 12.59
CA ALA A 298 -9.17 -15.11 13.37
C ALA A 298 -10.46 -15.94 13.36
N LYS A 299 -11.58 -15.41 12.85
CA LYS A 299 -12.85 -16.15 12.66
C LYS A 299 -13.29 -16.26 11.20
N LYS A 300 -12.41 -16.01 10.23
CA LYS A 300 -12.76 -16.01 8.81
C LYS A 300 -11.87 -16.95 8.01
N PRO A 301 -12.34 -18.15 7.61
CA PRO A 301 -11.52 -19.12 6.89
C PRO A 301 -11.05 -18.60 5.52
N SER A 302 -11.74 -17.59 4.97
CA SER A 302 -11.38 -16.92 3.72
C SER A 302 -10.37 -15.78 3.89
N LYS A 303 -9.95 -15.43 5.11
CA LYS A 303 -8.99 -14.34 5.34
C LYS A 303 -7.71 -14.89 5.95
N VAL A 304 -6.59 -14.66 5.27
CA VAL A 304 -5.28 -15.17 5.71
C VAL A 304 -4.35 -13.99 5.94
N ALA A 305 -3.88 -13.86 7.17
CA ALA A 305 -2.93 -12.82 7.54
C ALA A 305 -1.49 -13.34 7.39
N HIS A 306 -0.62 -12.51 6.81
CA HIS A 306 0.75 -12.89 6.48
C HIS A 306 1.74 -11.87 7.05
N CYS A 307 2.76 -12.36 7.76
CA CYS A 307 4.03 -11.64 7.88
C CYS A 307 4.73 -11.73 6.52
N SER A 308 4.53 -10.71 5.69
CA SER A 308 4.93 -10.77 4.30
C SER A 308 6.37 -10.31 4.12
N ASN A 309 7.08 -11.03 3.26
CA ASN A 309 8.33 -10.59 2.67
C ASN A 309 8.30 -10.84 1.15
N ILE A 310 7.10 -10.88 0.59
CA ILE A 310 6.82 -11.19 -0.81
C ILE A 310 6.18 -9.95 -1.45
N VAL A 311 6.59 -9.62 -2.67
CA VAL A 311 5.99 -8.55 -3.47
C VAL A 311 4.51 -8.91 -3.67
N PRO A 312 3.56 -8.01 -3.34
CA PRO A 312 2.15 -8.30 -3.57
C PRO A 312 1.92 -8.53 -5.07
N GLU A 313 1.01 -9.46 -5.42
CA GLU A 313 0.72 -9.78 -6.82
C GLU A 313 0.25 -8.55 -7.62
N GLU A 314 -0.26 -7.53 -6.92
CA GLU A 314 -0.65 -6.21 -7.41
C GLU A 314 0.47 -5.42 -8.08
N PHE A 315 1.72 -5.71 -7.74
CA PHE A 315 2.85 -4.94 -8.19
C PHE A 315 3.66 -5.71 -9.22
N ASP A 316 3.29 -5.49 -10.48
CA ASP A 316 3.99 -6.10 -11.60
C ASP A 316 5.45 -5.61 -11.68
N ASP A 317 5.77 -4.38 -11.25
CA ASP A 317 7.12 -3.79 -11.35
C ASP A 317 7.72 -3.29 -10.00
N ALA A 318 7.08 -3.51 -8.84
CA ALA A 318 7.64 -3.00 -7.58
C ALA A 318 8.78 -3.86 -7.04
N VAL A 319 9.85 -3.17 -6.65
CA VAL A 319 10.96 -3.68 -5.85
C VAL A 319 10.55 -3.82 -4.37
N ASP A 320 9.41 -3.23 -3.99
CA ASP A 320 9.02 -3.01 -2.60
C ASP A 320 7.89 -3.97 -2.15
N ARG A 321 8.00 -4.45 -0.91
CA ARG A 321 7.14 -5.48 -0.30
C ARG A 321 6.63 -5.03 1.08
N PRO A 322 5.34 -5.13 1.40
CA PRO A 322 4.88 -4.80 2.74
C PRO A 322 5.40 -5.83 3.74
N ASP A 323 5.65 -5.40 4.99
CA ASP A 323 6.02 -6.30 6.09
C ASP A 323 4.83 -7.19 6.52
N TYR A 324 3.60 -6.73 6.26
CA TYR A 324 2.37 -7.44 6.61
C TYR A 324 1.30 -7.25 5.54
N LYS A 325 0.48 -8.29 5.31
CA LYS A 325 -0.72 -8.20 4.48
C LYS A 325 -1.82 -9.15 4.92
N ILE A 326 -3.06 -8.86 4.54
CA ILE A 326 -4.19 -9.79 4.71
C ILE A 326 -4.84 -10.06 3.35
N ASP A 327 -4.75 -11.31 2.94
CA ASP A 327 -5.33 -11.81 1.70
C ASP A 327 -6.73 -12.37 1.95
N VAL A 328 -7.63 -12.10 1.02
CA VAL A 328 -9.00 -12.63 1.00
C VAL A 328 -9.13 -13.62 -0.15
N TYR A 329 -9.65 -14.80 0.16
CA TYR A 329 -9.87 -15.91 -0.76
C TYR A 329 -11.35 -16.08 -1.06
N ALA A 330 -11.69 -16.37 -2.31
CA ALA A 330 -13.04 -16.66 -2.71
C ALA A 330 -13.52 -17.96 -2.06
N SER A 331 -14.73 -17.95 -1.49
CA SER A 331 -15.35 -19.14 -0.88
C SER A 331 -15.53 -20.28 -1.90
N SER A 332 -15.70 -19.94 -3.18
CA SER A 332 -15.72 -20.90 -4.28
C SER A 332 -14.29 -21.21 -4.75
N GLY A 333 -13.75 -22.34 -4.29
CA GLY A 333 -12.50 -22.90 -4.80
C GLY A 333 -11.22 -22.38 -4.15
N TYR A 334 -11.31 -21.66 -3.01
CA TYR A 334 -10.17 -21.21 -2.20
C TYR A 334 -9.08 -20.51 -3.01
N ARG A 335 -9.50 -19.73 -4.02
CA ARG A 335 -8.58 -18.96 -4.88
C ARG A 335 -8.39 -17.58 -4.29
N PHE A 336 -7.17 -17.07 -4.39
CA PHE A 336 -6.87 -15.67 -4.04
C PHE A 336 -7.83 -14.74 -4.80
N SER A 337 -8.42 -13.79 -4.06
CA SER A 337 -9.36 -12.80 -4.60
C SER A 337 -8.73 -11.41 -4.61
N TYR A 338 -8.32 -10.92 -3.44
CA TYR A 338 -7.73 -9.60 -3.27
C TYR A 338 -7.00 -9.49 -1.92
N THR A 339 -6.15 -8.49 -1.77
CA THR A 339 -5.56 -8.09 -0.48
C THR A 339 -6.24 -6.79 -0.03
N ASN A 340 -6.66 -6.71 1.23
CA ASN A 340 -7.42 -5.55 1.74
C ASN A 340 -6.84 -4.92 3.01
N ALA A 341 -5.68 -5.40 3.45
CA ALA A 341 -4.91 -4.73 4.48
C ALA A 341 -3.41 -4.88 4.29
N TYR A 342 -2.67 -3.83 4.65
CA TYR A 342 -1.20 -3.79 4.62
C TYR A 342 -0.63 -3.26 5.93
N GLY A 343 0.59 -3.67 6.25
CA GLY A 343 1.30 -3.15 7.41
C GLY A 343 2.81 -3.03 7.19
N GLU A 344 3.40 -2.07 7.90
CA GLU A 344 4.84 -1.85 8.01
C GLU A 344 5.22 -1.88 9.50
N VAL A 345 6.29 -2.60 9.85
CA VAL A 345 6.73 -2.78 11.24
C VAL A 345 8.16 -2.34 11.39
N LYS A 346 8.44 -1.56 12.44
CA LYS A 346 9.80 -1.14 12.80
C LYS A 346 10.04 -1.33 14.29
N LYS A 347 11.18 -1.96 14.61
CA LYS A 347 11.52 -2.38 15.98
C LYS A 347 11.67 -1.27 17.02
N SER A 348 11.96 -0.04 16.61
CA SER A 348 12.38 1.03 17.52
C SER A 348 11.56 2.30 17.30
N SER A 349 11.38 3.09 18.36
CA SER A 349 10.86 4.45 18.27
C SER A 349 11.92 5.43 17.71
N ASN A 350 13.21 5.09 17.79
CA ASN A 350 14.33 5.92 17.31
C ASN A 350 14.69 5.66 15.84
N VAL A 351 13.71 5.25 15.04
CA VAL A 351 13.90 5.04 13.59
C VAL A 351 14.05 6.41 12.93
N SER A 352 14.89 6.49 11.88
CA SER A 352 15.01 7.75 11.16
C SER A 352 13.65 8.13 10.57
N VAL A 353 13.31 9.39 10.81
CA VAL A 353 12.18 10.09 10.24
C VAL A 353 11.98 9.80 8.75
N THR A 354 13.07 9.82 7.97
CA THR A 354 13.08 9.49 6.54
C THR A 354 12.63 8.06 6.25
N LEU A 355 13.04 7.08 7.07
CA LEU A 355 12.65 5.68 6.88
C LEU A 355 11.17 5.50 7.18
N LEU A 356 10.66 6.10 8.25
CA LEU A 356 9.23 6.06 8.57
C LEU A 356 8.39 6.71 7.48
N ALA A 357 8.83 7.87 6.94
CA ALA A 357 8.19 8.56 5.83
C ALA A 357 8.10 7.67 4.59
N LYS A 358 9.21 6.99 4.27
CA LYS A 358 9.31 6.08 3.13
C LYS A 358 8.39 4.88 3.29
N ASP A 359 8.38 4.25 4.45
CA ASP A 359 7.53 3.07 4.68
C ASP A 359 6.05 3.45 4.69
N PHE A 360 5.69 4.60 5.27
CA PHE A 360 4.33 5.11 5.19
C PHE A 360 3.92 5.51 3.77
N TYR A 361 4.82 6.13 2.99
CA TYR A 361 4.59 6.39 1.56
C TYR A 361 4.28 5.07 0.81
N ARG A 362 5.12 4.04 1.01
CA ARG A 362 4.92 2.72 0.39
C ARG A 362 3.58 2.11 0.77
N LEU A 363 3.20 2.23 2.05
CA LEU A 363 1.90 1.79 2.56
C LEU A 363 0.72 2.48 1.87
N CYS A 364 0.84 3.79 1.60
CA CYS A 364 -0.16 4.53 0.83
C CYS A 364 -0.26 4.00 -0.61
N ILE A 365 0.87 3.74 -1.27
CA ILE A 365 0.88 3.19 -2.63
C ILE A 365 0.28 1.78 -2.66
N PHE A 366 0.62 0.90 -1.72
CA PHE A 366 -0.01 -0.41 -1.57
C PHE A 366 -1.53 -0.30 -1.46
N SER A 367 -2.01 0.63 -0.63
CA SER A 367 -3.45 0.83 -0.43
C SER A 367 -4.15 1.31 -1.70
N LYS A 368 -3.53 2.24 -2.44
CA LYS A 368 -4.08 2.80 -3.67
C LYS A 368 -4.17 1.73 -4.76
N GLU A 369 -3.10 0.98 -4.99
CA GLU A 369 -3.09 -0.06 -6.03
C GLU A 369 -4.09 -1.17 -5.74
N ALA A 370 -4.30 -1.53 -4.47
CA ALA A 370 -5.32 -2.48 -4.07
C ALA A 370 -6.74 -1.99 -4.40
N ILE A 371 -7.05 -0.71 -4.13
CA ILE A 371 -8.30 -0.07 -4.56
C ILE A 371 -8.45 -0.14 -6.07
N ASP A 372 -7.41 0.25 -6.81
CA ASP A 372 -7.46 0.33 -8.26
C ASP A 372 -7.57 -1.03 -8.93
N ARG A 373 -6.83 -2.03 -8.44
CA ARG A 373 -6.80 -3.36 -9.04
C ARG A 373 -8.03 -4.20 -8.69
N TYR A 374 -8.53 -4.11 -7.46
CA TYR A 374 -9.59 -4.98 -6.97
C TYR A 374 -10.92 -4.27 -6.74
N ASN A 375 -11.02 -3.00 -7.12
CA ASN A 375 -12.20 -2.16 -6.92
C ASN A 375 -12.64 -2.14 -5.44
N LEU A 376 -11.70 -1.97 -4.51
CA LEU A 376 -12.01 -1.98 -3.08
C LEU A 376 -12.59 -0.64 -2.63
N ARG A 377 -13.62 -0.69 -1.78
CA ARG A 377 -14.22 0.51 -1.18
C ARG A 377 -13.24 1.19 -0.23
N ASN A 378 -12.62 0.39 0.65
CA ASN A 378 -11.58 0.83 1.56
C ASN A 378 -10.44 -0.19 1.63
N VAL A 379 -9.25 0.29 1.99
CA VAL A 379 -8.13 -0.55 2.40
C VAL A 379 -7.68 -0.11 3.78
N LEU A 380 -7.45 -1.08 4.68
CA LEU A 380 -6.90 -0.81 6.01
C LEU A 380 -5.38 -0.86 5.94
N SER A 381 -4.73 0.12 6.55
CA SER A 381 -3.27 0.16 6.62
C SER A 381 -2.84 0.42 8.04
N PHE A 382 -1.70 -0.13 8.46
CA PHE A 382 -1.15 0.17 9.78
C PHE A 382 0.36 0.30 9.77
N GLN A 383 0.88 1.16 10.64
CA GLN A 383 2.32 1.30 10.86
C GLN A 383 2.60 1.05 12.34
N VAL A 384 3.56 0.16 12.61
CA VAL A 384 4.03 -0.16 13.97
C VAL A 384 5.43 0.39 14.18
N THR A 385 5.62 1.18 15.25
CA THR A 385 6.92 1.65 15.72
C THR A 385 7.11 1.25 17.18
N ALA A 386 8.14 0.45 17.45
CA ALA A 386 8.28 -0.27 18.73
C ALA A 386 6.99 -1.06 19.04
N ASN A 387 6.20 -0.67 20.05
CA ASN A 387 4.90 -1.29 20.32
C ASN A 387 3.70 -0.38 20.04
N SER A 388 3.91 0.81 19.46
CA SER A 388 2.81 1.70 19.08
C SER A 388 2.34 1.36 17.68
N VAL A 389 1.02 1.17 17.51
CA VAL A 389 0.38 0.97 16.21
C VAL A 389 -0.50 2.16 15.89
N THR A 390 -0.40 2.64 14.66
CA THR A 390 -1.34 3.63 14.10
C THR A 390 -2.07 3.00 12.92
N PHE A 391 -3.40 3.02 12.97
CA PHE A 391 -4.27 2.53 11.91
C PHE A 391 -4.73 3.66 11.00
N PHE A 392 -4.82 3.36 9.71
CA PHE A 392 -5.25 4.23 8.64
C PHE A 392 -6.26 3.51 7.76
N THR A 393 -7.15 4.26 7.12
CA THR A 393 -7.96 3.75 6.00
C THR A 393 -7.75 4.60 4.76
N MET A 394 -7.60 3.96 3.61
CA MET A 394 -7.64 4.64 2.32
C MET A 394 -8.98 4.36 1.62
N GLN A 395 -9.52 5.37 0.94
CA GLN A 395 -10.68 5.25 0.06
C GLN A 395 -10.58 6.20 -1.14
N LEU A 396 -11.28 5.86 -2.22
CA LEU A 396 -11.49 6.71 -3.39
C LEU A 396 -12.97 7.10 -3.47
N GLU A 397 -13.35 8.12 -2.70
CA GLU A 397 -14.74 8.58 -2.65
C GLU A 397 -15.00 9.73 -3.64
N PHE A 398 -13.99 10.53 -3.92
CA PHE A 398 -14.07 11.67 -4.80
C PHE A 398 -13.18 11.45 -6.02
N PRO A 399 -13.62 11.85 -7.23
CA PRO A 399 -12.83 11.65 -8.43
C PRO A 399 -11.41 12.20 -8.32
N PHE A 400 -10.44 11.35 -8.64
CA PHE A 400 -9.00 11.62 -8.63
C PHE A 400 -8.39 11.99 -7.28
N LEU A 401 -9.14 11.81 -6.18
CA LEU A 401 -8.74 12.15 -4.83
C LEU A 401 -8.94 10.95 -3.90
N TYR A 402 -7.84 10.29 -3.61
CA TYR A 402 -7.74 9.26 -2.58
C TYR A 402 -7.47 9.94 -1.25
N THR A 403 -8.21 9.57 -0.21
CA THR A 403 -7.94 10.06 1.15
C THR A 403 -7.38 8.91 1.98
N ILE A 404 -6.19 9.07 2.55
CA ILE A 404 -5.70 8.18 3.61
C ILE A 404 -5.88 8.86 4.97
N THR A 405 -6.75 8.28 5.79
CA THR A 405 -7.23 8.89 7.04
C THR A 405 -6.74 8.11 8.25
N GLU A 406 -6.06 8.78 9.18
CA GLU A 406 -5.66 8.23 10.48
C GLU A 406 -6.88 7.96 11.35
N LEU A 407 -7.05 6.70 11.75
CA LEU A 407 -8.19 6.20 12.52
C LEU A 407 -7.94 6.31 14.03
N VAL A 408 -6.92 5.59 14.50
CA VAL A 408 -6.59 5.41 15.92
C VAL A 408 -5.11 5.10 16.06
N ARG A 409 -4.51 5.55 17.16
CA ARG A 409 -3.19 5.13 17.64
C ARG A 409 -3.32 4.52 19.03
N LEU A 410 -2.65 3.40 19.27
CA LEU A 410 -2.60 2.72 20.57
C LEU A 410 -1.30 1.94 20.73
N ARG A 411 -1.08 1.35 21.91
CA ARG A 411 0.07 0.48 22.17
C ARG A 411 -0.40 -0.97 22.22
N ILE A 412 0.29 -1.85 21.49
CA ILE A 412 0.12 -3.29 21.59
C ILE A 412 0.80 -3.74 22.90
N PRO A 413 0.08 -4.44 23.79
CA PRO A 413 0.66 -4.98 25.02
C PRO A 413 1.86 -5.87 24.72
N THR A 414 2.97 -5.60 25.40
CA THR A 414 4.19 -6.42 25.32
C THR A 414 4.54 -7.09 26.64
N LYS A 415 3.94 -6.59 27.73
CA LYS A 415 4.01 -7.13 29.08
C LYS A 415 2.60 -7.43 29.58
N LYS A 416 2.52 -8.29 30.59
CA LYS A 416 1.24 -8.66 31.21
C LYS A 416 0.48 -7.46 31.76
N CYS A 417 1.17 -6.57 32.49
CA CYS A 417 0.57 -5.35 33.06
C CYS A 417 0.06 -4.36 31.99
N ASP A 418 0.65 -4.35 30.79
CA ASP A 418 0.22 -3.50 29.67
C ASP A 418 -1.21 -3.86 29.17
N LEU A 419 -1.75 -5.04 29.51
CA LEU A 419 -3.10 -5.43 29.12
C LEU A 419 -4.18 -4.52 29.70
N LEU A 420 -3.96 -3.98 30.90
CA LEU A 420 -4.92 -3.07 31.54
C LEU A 420 -5.03 -1.75 30.79
N ASP A 421 -3.92 -1.26 30.21
CA ASP A 421 -3.92 -0.05 29.37
C ASP A 421 -4.79 -0.24 28.11
N LEU A 422 -4.81 -1.46 27.55
CA LEU A 422 -5.63 -1.79 26.38
C LEU A 422 -7.13 -1.62 26.65
N MET A 423 -7.57 -1.72 27.93
CA MET A 423 -8.97 -1.51 28.32
C MET A 423 -9.46 -0.11 28.00
N GLY A 424 -8.59 0.90 28.12
CA GLY A 424 -8.89 2.28 27.71
C GLY A 424 -9.11 2.44 26.21
N HIS A 425 -8.71 1.46 25.39
CA HIS A 425 -8.74 1.51 23.93
C HIS A 425 -9.69 0.51 23.27
N MET A 426 -10.53 -0.21 24.05
CA MET A 426 -11.43 -1.23 23.51
C MET A 426 -12.40 -0.66 22.45
N ASP A 427 -12.99 0.50 22.67
CA ASP A 427 -13.89 1.13 21.69
C ASP A 427 -13.16 1.53 20.40
N ASN A 428 -11.88 1.89 20.49
CA ASN A 428 -11.06 2.16 19.32
C ASN A 428 -10.75 0.88 18.53
N LEU A 429 -10.51 -0.24 19.21
CA LEU A 429 -10.32 -1.54 18.56
C LEU A 429 -11.61 -2.05 17.94
N LEU A 430 -12.74 -1.87 18.61
CA LEU A 430 -14.07 -2.16 18.08
C LEU A 430 -14.32 -1.38 16.79
N PHE A 431 -14.00 -0.09 16.81
CA PHE A 431 -14.09 0.78 15.64
C PHE A 431 -13.25 0.25 14.47
N VAL A 432 -11.97 -0.09 14.69
CA VAL A 432 -11.10 -0.66 13.65
C VAL A 432 -11.64 -1.98 13.12
N ALA A 433 -12.06 -2.89 14.00
CA ALA A 433 -12.63 -4.18 13.62
C ALA A 433 -13.90 -4.02 12.77
N SER A 434 -14.77 -3.08 13.14
CA SER A 434 -15.99 -2.78 12.37
C SER A 434 -15.68 -2.16 11.01
N LEU A 435 -14.80 -1.16 10.97
CA LEU A 435 -14.39 -0.53 9.71
C LEU A 435 -13.77 -1.55 8.75
N TYR A 436 -12.82 -2.35 9.24
CA TYR A 436 -12.18 -3.37 8.43
C TYR A 436 -13.17 -4.40 7.87
N ARG A 437 -14.15 -4.80 8.69
CA ARG A 437 -15.11 -5.80 8.26
C ARG A 437 -16.11 -5.26 7.26
N ASP A 438 -16.66 -4.08 7.52
CA ASP A 438 -17.84 -3.58 6.82
C ASP A 438 -17.46 -2.72 5.60
N HIS A 439 -16.24 -2.16 5.60
CA HIS A 439 -15.79 -1.23 4.57
C HIS A 439 -14.59 -1.73 3.76
N CYS A 440 -13.70 -2.58 4.30
CA CYS A 440 -12.57 -3.13 3.53
C CYS A 440 -12.99 -4.33 2.67
N VAL A 441 -13.93 -4.09 1.77
CA VAL A 441 -14.57 -5.04 0.85
C VAL A 441 -14.57 -4.48 -0.57
N VAL A 442 -14.92 -5.31 -1.55
CA VAL A 442 -15.14 -4.87 -2.94
C VAL A 442 -16.30 -3.86 -2.97
N SER A 443 -16.08 -2.73 -3.63
CA SER A 443 -17.07 -1.69 -3.86
C SER A 443 -18.16 -2.18 -4.80
N GLU A 444 -19.40 -1.79 -4.51
CA GLU A 444 -20.55 -1.98 -5.42
C GLU A 444 -20.48 -1.03 -6.61
N ASP A 445 -19.90 0.17 -6.41
CA ASP A 445 -19.65 1.13 -7.47
C ASP A 445 -18.39 0.76 -8.27
N ASP A 446 -18.42 0.93 -9.58
CA ASP A 446 -17.21 0.90 -10.41
C ASP A 446 -16.40 2.19 -10.20
N LEU A 447 -15.27 2.05 -9.51
CA LEU A 447 -14.39 3.16 -9.20
C LEU A 447 -13.48 3.53 -10.38
N SER A 448 -13.42 2.73 -11.44
CA SER A 448 -12.50 2.93 -12.58
C SER A 448 -12.51 4.35 -13.18
N PRO A 449 -13.66 5.04 -13.31
CA PRO A 449 -13.69 6.39 -13.88
C PRO A 449 -13.10 7.47 -12.96
N TRP A 450 -12.94 7.16 -11.66
CA TRP A 450 -12.47 8.12 -10.64
C TRP A 450 -10.98 7.96 -10.36
N ARG A 451 -10.36 6.90 -10.87
CA ARG A 451 -8.95 6.61 -10.59
C ARG A 451 -8.06 7.63 -11.28
N CYS A 452 -6.92 7.90 -10.68
CA CYS A 452 -5.83 8.60 -11.35
C CYS A 452 -4.55 7.78 -11.25
N ASP A 453 -3.63 8.03 -12.17
CA ASP A 453 -2.37 7.30 -12.19
C ASP A 453 -1.54 7.48 -10.93
N THR A 454 -0.92 6.38 -10.50
CA THR A 454 0.14 6.38 -9.48
C THR A 454 1.44 6.87 -10.08
N LEU A 455 2.20 7.66 -9.31
CA LEU A 455 3.54 8.09 -9.70
C LEU A 455 4.44 6.86 -9.87
N SER A 456 5.18 6.80 -10.98
CA SER A 456 6.02 5.64 -11.30
C SER A 456 7.04 5.34 -10.19
N SER A 457 7.18 4.08 -9.81
CA SER A 457 8.21 3.61 -8.87
C SER A 457 9.63 3.97 -9.32
N ALA A 458 9.85 4.11 -10.63
CA ALA A 458 11.11 4.55 -11.21
C ALA A 458 11.51 5.98 -10.80
N TYR A 459 10.54 6.84 -10.45
CA TYR A 459 10.80 8.18 -9.92
C TYR A 459 11.38 8.10 -8.49
N LEU A 460 10.82 7.23 -7.65
CA LEU A 460 11.25 7.08 -6.25
C LEU A 460 12.64 6.44 -6.12
N ASP A 461 13.00 5.51 -7.01
CA ASP A 461 14.34 4.90 -7.02
C ASP A 461 15.47 5.90 -7.33
N VAL A 462 15.14 7.04 -7.94
CA VAL A 462 16.08 8.16 -8.18
C VAL A 462 16.23 8.99 -6.91
N VAL A 463 15.11 9.27 -6.25
CA VAL A 463 15.08 9.95 -4.94
C VAL A 463 15.88 9.14 -3.91
N LYS A 464 15.86 7.80 -3.98
CA LYS A 464 16.63 6.89 -3.10
C LYS A 464 18.16 7.10 -3.18
N ASN A 465 18.71 7.57 -4.30
CA ASN A 465 20.16 7.55 -4.55
C ASN A 465 20.91 8.86 -4.21
N LYS A 466 20.23 9.89 -3.69
CA LYS A 466 20.86 11.18 -3.36
C LYS A 466 20.44 11.73 -1.98
N LEU A 467 20.44 10.85 -0.98
CA LEU A 467 20.14 11.24 0.40
C LEU A 467 21.29 12.05 1.01
N ALA A 468 21.13 13.37 1.09
CA ALA A 468 21.93 14.19 1.99
C ALA A 468 21.17 14.33 3.32
N PRO A 469 21.77 14.01 4.48
CA PRO A 469 21.08 14.17 5.76
C PRO A 469 20.89 15.67 6.04
N ARG A 470 19.64 16.13 6.12
CA ARG A 470 19.31 17.42 6.74
C ARG A 470 18.36 17.26 7.93
N LYS A 471 18.57 18.14 8.90
CA LYS A 471 17.94 18.21 10.24
C LYS A 471 16.52 18.80 10.20
N ARG A 472 15.59 18.28 9.39
CA ARG A 472 14.17 18.66 9.50
C ARG A 472 13.39 17.56 10.22
N THR A 473 12.56 17.95 11.18
CA THR A 473 11.73 17.06 11.99
C THR A 473 10.45 16.72 11.23
N PHE A 474 10.45 15.62 10.49
CA PHE A 474 9.21 15.05 9.96
C PHE A 474 8.61 14.10 11.01
N ASN A 475 7.51 14.54 11.63
CA ASN A 475 6.79 13.75 12.63
C ASN A 475 5.54 13.16 11.99
N LEU A 476 5.53 11.87 11.62
CA LEU A 476 4.32 11.21 11.11
C LEU A 476 3.16 11.22 12.10
N THR A 477 3.45 11.36 13.38
CA THR A 477 2.47 11.45 14.45
C THR A 477 3.02 12.41 15.50
N LEU A 478 2.19 13.33 16.00
CA LEU A 478 2.55 14.01 17.25
C LEU A 478 2.42 12.98 18.37
N ASP A 479 3.50 12.77 19.13
CA ASP A 479 3.37 12.17 20.45
C ASP A 479 2.56 13.15 21.30
N SER A 480 1.41 12.68 21.77
CA SER A 480 0.67 13.30 22.87
C SER A 480 0.85 12.45 24.11
#